data_AF-A0A6A8LQJ9-F1
#
_entry.id   AF-A0A6A8LQJ9-F1
#
_cell.length_a   1.000
_cell.length_b   1.000
_cell.length_c   1.000
_cell.angle_alpha   90.00
_cell.angle_beta   90.00
_cell.angle_gamma   90.00
#
_symmetry.space_group_name_H-M   'P 1'
#
loop_
_entity.id
_entity.type
_entity.pdbx_description
1 polymer ?
#
loop_
_entity_poly.entity_id
_entity_poly.type
_entity_poly.pdbx_seq_one_letter_code
_entity_poly.pdbx_strand_id
1 'polypeptide(L)'
;MEIFSLDLGNKQTKLKSSKNEYVLPSQILNGEDMPQQLSDFGKKRDINYFKVPFDDSEWIWGKDLSTLKRDDYLQDTLMHQNRYSNDTFKLLANFALGLLATDFEKAVENILEVTVVTGLPTDDYNSQKQLKDLSSILKGQHQIEVDGVTYTVRVKHVLIIPQPVGTFYDVLLDDEGVLVNDELLEEKVGIVDAGGGTILIDTLLNFELDKRNRRQYATGANDLYEAIMSQMDGNVSLYQIEKMVRNGIKERKFSYRYSKNHMEDVTDLVEKEITNFTRRLVSNLKSTF
;
A
#
# COMPACT_ATOMS: atom_id res chain seq x y z
N MET A 1 -9.00 3.94 24.12
CA MET A 1 -7.68 3.61 23.54
C MET A 1 -7.94 3.43 22.06
N GLU A 2 -7.21 4.15 21.21
CA GLU A 2 -7.47 4.15 19.76
C GLU A 2 -6.83 2.92 19.09
N ILE A 3 -7.36 2.55 17.92
CA ILE A 3 -6.82 1.47 17.10
C ILE A 3 -6.30 2.07 15.79
N PHE A 4 -5.03 1.82 15.50
CA PHE A 4 -4.38 2.21 14.23
C PHE A 4 -4.13 0.95 13.41
N SER A 5 -4.73 0.89 12.22
CA SER A 5 -4.52 -0.20 11.26
C SER A 5 -3.50 0.23 10.22
N LEU A 6 -2.39 -0.49 10.10
CA LEU A 6 -1.29 -0.18 9.19
C LEU A 6 -1.04 -1.35 8.23
N ASP A 7 -1.30 -1.16 6.94
CA ASP A 7 -0.83 -2.05 5.86
C ASP A 7 0.37 -1.38 5.19
N LEU A 8 1.58 -1.72 5.65
CA LEU A 8 2.84 -1.18 5.14
C LEU A 8 3.29 -1.98 3.92
N GLY A 9 2.50 -1.91 2.84
CA GLY A 9 2.75 -2.65 1.60
C GLY A 9 4.00 -2.19 0.86
N ASN A 10 4.37 -2.96 -0.15
CA ASN A 10 5.61 -2.80 -0.91
C ASN A 10 5.62 -1.55 -1.82
N LYS A 11 4.50 -1.26 -2.47
CA LYS A 11 4.33 -0.06 -3.33
C LYS A 11 3.44 1.01 -2.70
N GLN A 12 2.48 0.59 -1.88
CA GLN A 12 1.53 1.47 -1.22
C GLN A 12 1.43 1.11 0.24
N THR A 13 1.28 2.14 1.05
CA THR A 13 0.96 2.07 2.46
C THR A 13 -0.48 2.51 2.64
N LYS A 14 -1.26 1.73 3.38
CA LYS A 14 -2.64 2.06 3.73
C LYS A 14 -2.78 2.17 5.24
N LEU A 15 -3.37 3.26 5.70
CA LEU A 15 -3.50 3.59 7.11
C LEU A 15 -4.97 3.83 7.41
N LYS A 16 -5.48 3.33 8.53
CA LYS A 16 -6.85 3.62 8.99
C LYS A 16 -6.87 3.83 10.49
N SER A 17 -7.64 4.81 10.94
CA SER A 17 -8.03 5.00 12.34
C SER A 17 -9.54 5.24 12.43
N SER A 18 -10.03 5.55 13.62
CA SER A 18 -11.42 5.99 13.82
C SER A 18 -11.75 7.34 13.16
N LYS A 19 -10.74 8.08 12.70
CA LYS A 19 -10.90 9.43 12.15
C LYS A 19 -10.75 9.52 10.65
N ASN A 20 -9.81 8.77 10.08
CA ASN A 20 -9.45 8.92 8.68
C ASN A 20 -8.81 7.66 8.11
N GLU A 21 -8.75 7.61 6.78
CA GLU A 21 -8.08 6.59 6.00
C GLU A 21 -7.13 7.24 4.98
N TYR A 22 -5.93 6.69 4.86
CA TYR A 22 -4.90 7.17 3.94
C TYR A 22 -4.42 6.04 3.05
N VAL A 23 -4.22 6.35 1.77
CA VAL A 23 -3.49 5.51 0.82
C VAL A 23 -2.35 6.35 0.25
N LEU A 24 -1.12 5.92 0.50
CA LEU A 24 0.11 6.68 0.25
C LEU A 24 1.13 5.79 -0.47
N PRO A 25 2.09 6.34 -1.23
CA PRO A 25 3.18 5.55 -1.78
C PRO A 25 4.09 5.02 -0.66
N SER A 26 4.65 3.82 -0.81
CA SER A 26 5.63 3.25 0.14
C SER A 26 7.06 3.75 -0.13
N GLN A 27 7.17 5.07 -0.32
CA GLN A 27 8.39 5.77 -0.69
C GLN A 27 8.48 7.06 0.10
N ILE A 28 9.68 7.47 0.49
CA ILE A 28 9.97 8.72 1.18
C ILE A 28 11.06 9.49 0.43
N LEU A 29 11.09 10.81 0.59
CA LEU A 29 12.09 11.69 0.00
C LEU A 29 12.85 12.41 1.11
N ASN A 30 14.17 12.52 1.01
CA ASN A 30 14.93 13.35 1.94
C ASN A 30 14.63 14.84 1.66
N GLY A 31 14.44 15.65 2.70
CA GLY A 31 14.13 17.06 2.58
C GLY A 31 15.16 17.86 1.79
N GLU A 32 16.43 17.45 1.81
CA GLU A 32 17.52 18.07 1.04
C GLU A 32 17.34 17.89 -0.49
N ASP A 33 16.66 16.83 -0.91
CA ASP A 33 16.39 16.52 -2.33
C ASP A 33 15.13 17.21 -2.88
N MET A 34 14.43 17.96 -2.02
CA MET A 34 13.28 18.76 -2.40
C MET A 34 13.70 19.80 -3.44
N PRO A 35 13.03 19.90 -4.61
CA PRO A 35 13.37 20.91 -5.61
C PRO A 35 13.31 22.33 -5.01
N GLN A 36 14.41 23.08 -5.08
CA GLN A 36 14.39 24.53 -4.80
C GLN A 36 13.32 25.17 -5.69
N GLN A 37 12.34 25.82 -5.06
CA GLN A 37 11.12 26.29 -5.72
C GLN A 37 11.42 27.21 -6.92
N LEU A 38 11.00 26.81 -8.13
CA LEU A 38 10.24 27.72 -8.98
C LEU A 38 8.83 27.67 -8.43
N SER A 39 8.49 28.69 -7.63
CA SER A 39 7.15 29.04 -7.13
C SER A 39 6.04 28.16 -7.69
N ASP A 40 5.61 27.17 -6.90
CA ASP A 40 4.35 26.48 -7.17
C ASP A 40 3.26 27.51 -6.87
N PHE A 41 2.82 28.22 -7.90
CA PHE A 41 1.78 29.24 -7.85
C PHE A 41 0.48 28.63 -7.28
N GLY A 42 0.33 28.66 -5.96
CA GLY A 42 -0.93 28.40 -5.25
C GLY A 42 -1.45 26.97 -5.24
N LYS A 43 -0.70 25.97 -5.74
CA LYS A 43 -1.12 24.56 -5.63
C LYS A 43 -0.62 23.95 -4.31
N LYS A 44 -1.56 23.74 -3.38
CA LYS A 44 -1.32 22.93 -2.19
C LYS A 44 -1.08 21.47 -2.64
N ARG A 45 0.10 20.94 -2.34
CA ARG A 45 0.44 19.52 -2.55
C ARG A 45 0.04 18.72 -1.31
N ASP A 46 -0.46 17.51 -1.50
CA ASP A 46 -0.74 16.55 -0.43
C ASP A 46 0.57 15.85 -0.02
N ILE A 47 1.43 16.59 0.67
CA ILE A 47 2.71 16.17 1.27
C ILE A 47 2.86 16.77 2.66
N ASN A 48 3.57 16.04 3.54
CA ASN A 48 3.92 16.48 4.88
C ASN A 48 5.44 16.29 5.11
N TYR A 49 5.99 17.08 6.01
CA TYR A 49 7.37 17.02 6.48
C TYR A 49 7.43 16.27 7.81
N PHE A 50 8.40 15.37 7.94
CA PHE A 50 8.54 14.48 9.09
C PHE A 50 9.95 14.55 9.68
N LYS A 51 10.05 14.53 11.01
CA LYS A 51 11.31 14.26 11.75
C LYS A 51 11.08 13.26 12.86
N VAL A 52 12.11 12.50 13.19
CA VAL A 52 12.13 11.53 14.29
C VAL A 52 13.41 11.67 15.11
N PRO A 53 13.43 11.36 16.42
CA PRO A 53 14.62 11.57 17.26
C PRO A 53 15.85 10.71 16.94
N PHE A 54 15.71 9.67 16.13
CA PHE A 54 16.78 8.73 15.81
C PHE A 54 17.41 8.96 14.42
N ASP A 55 16.98 10.00 13.70
CA ASP A 55 17.47 10.39 12.39
C ASP A 55 17.53 11.92 12.33
N ASP A 56 18.69 12.48 11.96
CA ASP A 56 18.89 13.94 11.96
C ASP A 56 18.26 14.63 10.73
N SER A 57 17.78 13.85 9.75
CA SER A 57 17.22 14.37 8.50
C SER A 57 15.74 14.74 8.64
N GLU A 58 15.32 15.74 7.88
CA GLU A 58 13.91 15.97 7.58
C GLU A 58 13.50 15.13 6.38
N TRP A 59 12.35 14.50 6.46
CA TRP A 59 11.82 13.62 5.41
C TRP A 59 10.48 14.14 4.90
N ILE A 60 10.17 13.83 3.65
CA ILE A 60 8.93 14.23 3.00
C ILE A 60 8.17 12.97 2.60
N TRP A 61 6.88 12.94 2.94
CA TRP A 61 5.99 11.85 2.56
C TRP A 61 4.57 12.35 2.30
N GLY A 62 3.89 11.75 1.33
CA GLY A 62 2.55 12.18 0.92
C GLY A 62 2.09 11.58 -0.41
N LYS A 63 0.83 11.81 -0.78
CA LYS A 63 0.24 11.29 -2.02
C LYS A 63 0.89 11.88 -3.26
N ASP A 64 1.25 13.16 -3.19
CA ASP A 64 1.78 13.91 -4.33
C ASP A 64 3.30 13.75 -4.50
N LEU A 65 3.96 12.87 -3.73
CA LEU A 65 5.41 12.65 -3.82
C LEU A 65 5.86 12.26 -5.25
N SER A 66 5.09 11.38 -5.90
CA SER A 66 5.36 10.93 -7.29
C SER A 66 5.27 12.07 -8.32
N THR A 67 4.60 13.17 -8.00
CA THR A 67 4.47 14.32 -8.91
C THR A 67 5.74 15.18 -8.95
N LEU A 68 6.64 15.00 -7.98
CA LEU A 68 7.89 15.75 -7.86
C LEU A 68 8.93 15.37 -8.92
N LYS A 69 8.72 14.26 -9.65
CA LYS A 69 9.65 13.73 -10.67
C LYS A 69 11.08 13.57 -10.12
N ARG A 70 11.16 12.98 -8.93
CA ARG A 70 12.40 12.74 -8.18
C ARG A 70 12.67 11.24 -8.02
N ASP A 71 12.29 10.45 -9.03
CA ASP A 71 12.29 8.98 -8.95
C ASP A 71 13.65 8.41 -8.51
N ASP A 72 14.76 9.02 -8.95
CA ASP A 72 16.13 8.62 -8.58
C ASP A 72 16.52 8.90 -7.11
N TYR A 73 15.76 9.75 -6.42
CA TYR A 73 16.00 10.18 -5.03
C TYR A 73 14.98 9.58 -4.05
N LEU A 74 13.97 8.89 -4.57
CA LEU A 74 12.96 8.23 -3.73
C LEU A 74 13.58 7.00 -3.07
N GLN A 75 13.48 6.96 -1.75
CA GLN A 75 13.82 5.78 -0.98
C GLN A 75 12.56 4.94 -0.79
N ASP A 76 12.58 3.72 -1.31
CA ASP A 76 11.50 2.76 -1.13
C ASP A 76 11.76 1.81 0.04
N THR A 77 10.71 1.13 0.48
CA THR A 77 10.82 0.08 1.51
C THR A 77 11.00 -1.32 0.92
N LEU A 78 11.34 -1.43 -0.37
CA LEU A 78 11.45 -2.69 -1.09
C LEU A 78 12.82 -3.32 -0.86
N MET A 79 12.88 -4.29 0.05
CA MET A 79 14.01 -5.22 0.11
C MET A 79 13.52 -6.67 0.20
N HIS A 80 14.08 -7.54 -0.64
CA HIS A 80 13.73 -8.96 -0.71
C HIS A 80 14.10 -9.74 0.56
N GLN A 81 15.00 -9.21 1.40
CA GLN A 81 15.38 -9.78 2.70
C GLN A 81 15.50 -8.66 3.74
N ASN A 82 15.09 -8.94 4.99
CA ASN A 82 15.25 -8.05 6.14
C ASN A 82 14.55 -6.67 6.04
N ARG A 83 13.43 -6.61 5.30
CA ARG A 83 12.59 -5.41 5.18
C ARG A 83 12.25 -4.76 6.53
N TYR A 84 11.82 -5.56 7.50
CA TYR A 84 11.40 -5.08 8.83
C TYR A 84 12.56 -4.75 9.77
N SER A 85 13.81 -4.78 9.30
CA SER A 85 14.96 -4.25 10.04
C SER A 85 15.67 -3.12 9.30
N ASN A 86 15.07 -2.59 8.22
CA ASN A 86 15.61 -1.50 7.43
C ASN A 86 15.20 -0.14 8.03
N ASP A 87 16.11 0.82 8.01
CA ASP A 87 15.88 2.17 8.55
C ASP A 87 14.76 2.92 7.81
N THR A 88 14.67 2.80 6.49
CA THR A 88 13.58 3.36 5.67
C THR A 88 12.22 2.80 6.07
N PHE A 89 12.14 1.49 6.36
CA PHE A 89 10.90 0.89 6.85
C PHE A 89 10.55 1.41 8.24
N LYS A 90 11.55 1.54 9.12
CA LYS A 90 11.37 2.12 10.47
C LYS A 90 10.89 3.57 10.39
N LEU A 91 11.47 4.39 9.51
CA LEU A 91 11.04 5.76 9.24
C LEU A 91 9.58 5.78 8.78
N LEU A 92 9.24 5.02 7.74
CA LEU A 92 7.87 4.95 7.21
C LEU A 92 6.85 4.50 8.26
N ALA A 93 7.20 3.53 9.10
CA ALA A 93 6.34 3.08 10.20
C ALA A 93 6.11 4.19 11.23
N ASN A 94 7.13 4.98 11.57
CA ASN A 94 6.97 6.14 12.47
C ASN A 94 6.14 7.24 11.80
N PHE A 95 6.36 7.54 10.52
CA PHE A 95 5.59 8.54 9.79
C PHE A 95 4.12 8.16 9.70
N ALA A 96 3.81 6.87 9.52
CA ALA A 96 2.45 6.35 9.54
C ALA A 96 1.75 6.60 10.89
N LEU A 97 2.45 6.35 12.01
CA LEU A 97 1.92 6.65 13.35
C LEU A 97 1.73 8.15 13.57
N GLY A 98 2.70 8.96 13.15
CA GLY A 98 2.64 10.42 13.26
C GLY A 98 1.49 11.02 12.43
N LEU A 99 1.34 10.58 11.18
CA LEU A 99 0.29 11.05 10.27
C LEU A 99 -1.10 10.74 10.83
N LEU A 100 -1.35 9.51 11.29
CA LEU A 100 -2.62 9.17 11.92
C LEU A 100 -2.85 9.98 13.22
N ALA A 101 -1.79 10.27 13.98
CA ALA A 101 -1.92 11.08 15.20
C ALA A 101 -2.33 12.53 14.91
N THR A 102 -2.02 13.08 13.73
CA THR A 102 -2.45 14.43 13.34
C THR A 102 -3.97 14.59 13.28
N ASP A 103 -4.73 13.50 13.12
CA ASP A 103 -6.20 13.51 13.11
C ASP A 103 -6.82 13.65 14.52
N PHE A 104 -6.01 13.61 15.57
CA PHE A 104 -6.46 13.67 16.96
C PHE A 104 -5.94 14.95 17.63
N GLU A 105 -6.80 15.96 17.78
CA GLU A 105 -6.45 17.24 18.41
C GLU A 105 -5.74 17.09 19.76
N LYS A 106 -6.19 16.11 20.57
CA LYS A 106 -5.60 15.83 21.89
C LYS A 106 -4.16 15.31 21.84
N ALA A 107 -3.71 14.77 20.71
CA ALA A 107 -2.38 14.19 20.54
C ALA A 107 -1.27 15.25 20.43
N VAL A 108 -1.62 16.53 20.21
CA VAL A 108 -0.67 17.64 20.22
C VAL A 108 -0.14 17.91 21.63
N GLU A 109 -1.02 17.80 22.63
CA GLU A 109 -0.69 18.14 24.03
C GLU A 109 -0.49 16.92 24.93
N ASN A 110 -0.91 15.73 24.48
CA ASN A 110 -0.91 14.51 25.28
C ASN A 110 -0.33 13.32 24.50
N ILE A 111 0.09 12.31 25.26
CA ILE A 111 0.49 11.02 24.69
C ILE A 111 -0.76 10.29 24.19
N LEU A 112 -0.81 10.02 22.89
CA LEU A 112 -1.87 9.21 22.28
C LEU A 112 -1.55 7.73 22.48
N GLU A 113 -2.30 7.05 23.36
CA GLU A 113 -2.14 5.62 23.58
C GLU A 113 -2.99 4.81 22.59
N VAL A 114 -2.33 3.91 21.84
CA VAL A 114 -2.95 3.15 20.75
C VAL A 114 -2.63 1.66 20.81
N THR A 115 -3.48 0.87 20.17
CA THR A 115 -3.15 -0.48 19.69
C THR A 115 -2.94 -0.42 18.18
N VAL A 116 -1.85 -1.01 17.71
CA VAL A 116 -1.58 -1.12 16.27
C VAL A 116 -2.00 -2.50 15.80
N VAL A 117 -2.78 -2.55 14.72
CA VAL A 117 -3.09 -3.77 13.97
C VAL A 117 -2.37 -3.68 12.63
N THR A 118 -1.65 -4.72 12.23
CA THR A 118 -0.91 -4.73 10.97
C THR A 118 -0.91 -6.11 10.33
N GLY A 119 -0.71 -6.15 9.02
CA GLY A 119 -0.69 -7.36 8.22
C GLY A 119 0.72 -7.73 7.76
N LEU A 120 1.03 -9.03 7.72
CA LEU A 120 2.19 -9.57 6.99
C LEU A 120 1.74 -10.52 5.87
N PRO A 121 2.47 -10.60 4.74
CA PRO A 121 2.31 -11.70 3.81
C PRO A 121 2.45 -13.05 4.52
N THR A 122 1.75 -14.09 4.05
CA THR A 122 1.72 -15.41 4.70
C THR A 122 3.12 -15.97 5.00
N ASP A 123 4.09 -15.82 4.09
CA ASP A 123 5.47 -16.29 4.32
C ASP A 123 6.18 -15.53 5.44
N ASP A 124 6.05 -14.20 5.47
CA ASP A 124 6.64 -13.38 6.51
C ASP A 124 5.97 -13.61 7.87
N TYR A 125 4.64 -13.81 7.88
CA TYR A 125 3.89 -14.14 9.09
C TYR A 125 4.36 -15.46 9.72
N ASN A 126 4.77 -16.44 8.90
CA ASN A 126 5.31 -17.70 9.39
C ASN A 126 6.75 -17.58 9.94
N SER A 127 7.40 -16.42 9.79
CA SER A 127 8.75 -16.17 10.29
C SER A 127 8.74 -15.44 11.63
N GLN A 128 9.17 -16.15 12.69
CA GLN A 128 9.29 -15.57 14.05
C GLN A 128 10.24 -14.36 14.09
N LYS A 129 11.28 -14.34 13.25
CA LYS A 129 12.18 -13.19 13.13
C LYS A 129 11.42 -11.98 12.59
N GLN A 130 10.68 -12.12 11.49
CA GLN A 130 9.95 -11.02 10.86
C GLN A 130 8.87 -10.46 11.80
N LEU A 131 8.12 -11.32 12.48
CA LEU A 131 7.14 -10.93 13.50
C LEU A 131 7.79 -10.12 14.63
N LYS A 132 8.93 -10.59 15.15
CA LYS A 132 9.66 -9.91 16.23
C LYS A 132 10.21 -8.57 15.77
N ASP A 133 10.82 -8.52 14.58
CA ASP A 133 11.40 -7.30 14.02
C ASP A 133 10.32 -6.24 13.82
N LEU A 134 9.19 -6.59 13.17
CA LEU A 134 8.06 -5.67 12.99
C LEU A 134 7.46 -5.22 14.32
N SER A 135 7.25 -6.14 15.27
CA SER A 135 6.74 -5.78 16.59
C SER A 135 7.71 -4.87 17.35
N SER A 136 9.02 -5.01 17.15
CA SER A 136 10.02 -4.17 17.82
C SER A 136 10.05 -2.75 17.26
N ILE A 137 9.76 -2.59 15.96
CA ILE A 137 9.64 -1.30 15.31
C ILE A 137 8.38 -0.56 15.75
N LEU A 138 7.26 -1.26 15.91
CA LEU A 138 5.96 -0.63 16.16
C LEU A 138 5.62 -0.46 17.63
N LYS A 139 6.16 -1.30 18.52
CA LYS A 139 5.79 -1.27 19.94
C LYS A 139 6.63 -0.25 20.69
N GLY A 140 5.98 0.51 21.58
CA GLY A 140 6.67 1.44 22.48
C GLY A 140 6.23 2.88 22.25
N GLN A 141 7.13 3.82 22.55
CA GLN A 141 6.86 5.25 22.44
C GLN A 141 7.54 5.80 21.19
N HIS A 142 6.76 6.51 20.39
CA HIS A 142 7.16 7.13 19.15
C HIS A 142 6.93 8.63 19.28
N GLN A 143 7.98 9.41 19.04
CA GLN A 143 7.89 10.87 18.94
C GLN A 143 8.15 11.23 17.48
N ILE A 144 7.20 11.91 16.85
CA ILE A 144 7.27 12.28 15.44
C ILE A 144 6.88 13.75 15.32
N GLU A 145 7.73 14.56 14.70
CA GLU A 145 7.35 15.90 14.25
C GLU A 145 6.70 15.78 12.88
N VAL A 146 5.49 16.30 12.71
CA VAL A 146 4.78 16.39 11.43
C VAL A 146 4.47 17.86 11.18
N ASP A 147 5.00 18.42 10.09
CA ASP A 147 4.87 19.83 9.71
C ASP A 147 5.18 20.81 10.86
N GLY A 148 6.24 20.52 11.63
CA GLY A 148 6.69 21.35 12.75
C GLY A 148 5.93 21.15 14.07
N VAL A 149 4.92 20.26 14.11
CA VAL A 149 4.19 19.92 15.33
C VAL A 149 4.61 18.54 15.81
N THR A 150 5.02 18.42 17.07
CA THR A 150 5.43 17.14 17.66
C THR A 150 4.25 16.36 18.22
N TYR A 151 4.14 15.10 17.81
CA TYR A 151 3.16 14.14 18.30
C TYR A 151 3.88 13.01 19.05
N THR A 152 3.31 12.58 20.17
CA THR A 152 3.80 11.41 20.91
C THR A 152 2.77 10.30 20.90
N VAL A 153 3.07 9.20 20.22
CA VAL A 153 2.22 8.01 20.14
C VAL A 153 2.83 6.90 20.99
N ARG A 154 2.06 6.34 21.91
CA ARG A 154 2.46 5.17 22.69
C ARG A 154 1.67 3.95 22.24
N VAL A 155 2.34 3.06 21.52
CA VAL A 155 1.79 1.79 21.06
C VAL A 155 1.89 0.76 22.20
N LYS A 156 0.76 0.47 22.83
CA LYS A 156 0.65 -0.49 23.96
C LYS A 156 0.72 -1.93 23.47
N HIS A 157 0.02 -2.20 22.37
CA HIS A 157 -0.13 -3.52 21.79
C HIS A 157 0.08 -3.45 20.29
N VAL A 158 0.71 -4.50 19.74
CA VAL A 158 0.83 -4.72 18.31
C VAL A 158 0.20 -6.07 18.02
N LEU A 159 -0.86 -6.08 17.22
CA LEU A 159 -1.50 -7.27 16.71
C LEU A 159 -1.07 -7.44 15.25
N ILE A 160 -0.33 -8.52 14.97
CA ILE A 160 0.08 -8.87 13.61
C ILE A 160 -0.79 -10.04 13.16
N ILE A 161 -1.41 -9.92 11.98
CA ILE A 161 -2.21 -10.98 11.37
C ILE A 161 -1.68 -11.30 9.96
N PRO A 162 -1.97 -12.48 9.40
CA PRO A 162 -1.77 -12.71 7.97
C PRO A 162 -2.64 -11.76 7.16
N GLN A 163 -2.08 -11.13 6.12
CA GLN A 163 -2.83 -10.24 5.23
C GLN A 163 -4.10 -10.91 4.63
N PRO A 164 -4.06 -12.17 4.15
CA PRO A 164 -5.27 -12.82 3.65
C PRO A 164 -6.36 -12.97 4.73
N VAL A 165 -5.98 -13.21 5.99
CA VAL A 165 -6.95 -13.28 7.09
C VAL A 165 -7.59 -11.92 7.35
N GLY A 166 -6.81 -10.84 7.26
CA GLY A 166 -7.36 -9.47 7.32
C GLY A 166 -8.39 -9.20 6.22
N THR A 167 -8.08 -9.60 4.98
CA THR A 167 -9.04 -9.53 3.85
C THR A 167 -10.29 -10.36 4.10
N PHE A 168 -10.14 -11.54 4.71
CA PHE A 168 -11.30 -12.38 5.04
C PHE A 168 -12.20 -11.71 6.08
N TYR A 169 -11.62 -11.09 7.11
CA TYR A 169 -12.37 -10.37 8.14
C TYR A 169 -13.14 -9.16 7.60
N ASP A 170 -12.58 -8.44 6.62
CA ASP A 170 -13.25 -7.32 5.94
C ASP A 170 -14.54 -7.75 5.22
N VAL A 171 -14.62 -9.01 4.78
CA VAL A 171 -15.82 -9.58 4.16
C VAL A 171 -16.74 -10.25 5.20
N LEU A 172 -16.16 -10.85 6.23
CA LEU A 172 -16.89 -11.63 7.23
C LEU A 172 -17.62 -10.76 8.26
N LEU A 173 -17.05 -9.59 8.60
CA LEU A 173 -17.48 -8.72 9.68
C LEU A 173 -17.97 -7.35 9.17
N ASP A 174 -18.87 -6.71 9.92
CA ASP A 174 -19.14 -5.27 9.77
C ASP A 174 -18.12 -4.39 10.53
N ASP A 175 -18.30 -3.07 10.46
CA ASP A 175 -17.42 -2.09 11.12
C ASP A 175 -17.48 -2.17 12.65
N GLU A 176 -18.53 -2.78 13.22
CA GLU A 176 -18.68 -3.08 14.65
C GLU A 176 -18.07 -4.43 15.06
N GLY A 177 -17.58 -5.21 14.10
CA GLY A 177 -16.99 -6.53 14.34
C GLY A 177 -18.03 -7.65 14.51
N VAL A 178 -19.26 -7.44 14.04
CA VAL A 178 -20.33 -8.44 14.05
C VAL A 178 -20.28 -9.27 12.76
N LEU A 179 -20.53 -10.57 12.88
CA LEU A 179 -20.63 -11.47 11.73
C LEU A 179 -21.81 -11.06 10.82
N VAL A 180 -21.52 -10.74 9.57
CA VAL A 180 -22.53 -10.41 8.54
C VAL A 180 -22.63 -11.44 7.43
N ASN A 181 -21.59 -12.26 7.24
CA ASN A 181 -21.53 -13.34 6.25
C ASN A 181 -21.11 -14.67 6.91
N ASP A 182 -21.90 -15.14 7.87
CA ASP A 182 -21.64 -16.33 8.69
C ASP A 182 -21.58 -17.64 7.89
N GLU A 183 -22.21 -17.70 6.73
CA GLU A 183 -22.07 -18.79 5.76
C GLU A 183 -20.61 -19.05 5.33
N LEU A 184 -19.76 -18.03 5.28
CA LEU A 184 -18.35 -18.17 4.90
C LEU A 184 -17.53 -18.96 5.93
N LEU A 185 -18.06 -19.18 7.14
CA LEU A 185 -17.42 -19.93 8.21
C LEU A 185 -17.29 -21.42 7.89
N GLU A 186 -18.23 -21.96 7.11
CA GLU A 186 -18.29 -23.38 6.74
C GLU A 186 -17.69 -23.66 5.35
N GLU A 187 -17.33 -22.62 4.62
CA GLU A 187 -16.88 -22.70 3.23
C GLU A 187 -15.36 -22.79 3.08
N LYS A 188 -14.92 -23.33 1.94
CA LYS A 188 -13.52 -23.23 1.50
C LYS A 188 -13.36 -21.93 0.71
N VAL A 189 -12.67 -20.96 1.29
CA VAL A 189 -12.57 -19.60 0.72
C VAL A 189 -11.21 -19.39 0.06
N GLY A 190 -11.22 -19.03 -1.22
CA GLY A 190 -10.02 -18.63 -1.95
C GLY A 190 -9.86 -17.11 -1.97
N ILE A 191 -8.70 -16.62 -1.52
CA ILE A 191 -8.34 -15.20 -1.53
C ILE A 191 -7.31 -14.98 -2.64
N VAL A 192 -7.64 -14.08 -3.57
CA VAL A 192 -6.81 -13.77 -4.73
C VAL A 192 -6.33 -12.33 -4.64
N ASP A 193 -5.08 -12.14 -4.23
CA ASP A 193 -4.43 -10.83 -4.22
C ASP A 193 -3.72 -10.59 -5.56
N ALA A 194 -4.30 -9.70 -6.37
CA ALA A 194 -3.77 -9.30 -7.67
C ALA A 194 -2.90 -8.03 -7.54
N GLY A 195 -1.64 -8.23 -7.15
CA GLY A 195 -0.65 -7.18 -7.03
C GLY A 195 -0.08 -6.69 -8.37
N GLY A 196 0.83 -5.72 -8.28
CA GLY A 196 1.48 -5.12 -9.45
C GLY A 196 2.35 -6.10 -10.26
N GLY A 197 3.13 -6.94 -9.58
CA GLY A 197 4.04 -7.90 -10.24
C GLY A 197 3.77 -9.36 -9.90
N THR A 198 2.81 -9.63 -9.02
CA THR A 198 2.54 -10.96 -8.49
C THR A 198 1.05 -11.13 -8.23
N ILE A 199 0.55 -12.33 -8.46
CA ILE A 199 -0.77 -12.77 -8.04
C ILE A 199 -0.57 -13.85 -6.98
N LEU A 200 -1.06 -13.58 -5.77
CA LEU A 200 -1.03 -14.50 -4.66
C LEU A 200 -2.42 -15.11 -4.50
N ILE A 201 -2.46 -16.42 -4.31
CA ILE A 201 -3.68 -17.16 -4.03
C ILE A 201 -3.44 -17.90 -2.72
N ASP A 202 -4.18 -17.50 -1.69
CA ASP A 202 -4.23 -18.16 -0.41
C ASP A 202 -5.61 -18.79 -0.23
N THR A 203 -5.67 -19.94 0.43
CA THR A 203 -6.93 -20.63 0.72
C THR A 203 -7.13 -20.64 2.23
N LEU A 204 -8.34 -20.31 2.66
CA LEU A 204 -8.80 -20.47 4.04
C LEU A 204 -9.79 -21.63 4.11
N LEU A 205 -9.60 -22.49 5.10
CA LEU A 205 -10.52 -23.56 5.45
C LEU A 205 -10.61 -23.64 6.97
N ASN A 206 -11.81 -23.55 7.54
CA ASN A 206 -12.03 -23.51 8.99
C ASN A 206 -11.17 -22.44 9.70
N PHE A 207 -11.07 -21.24 9.12
CA PHE A 207 -10.20 -20.13 9.57
C PHE A 207 -8.69 -20.39 9.58
N GLU A 208 -8.25 -21.54 9.08
CA GLU A 208 -6.84 -21.84 8.95
C GLU A 208 -6.38 -21.64 7.51
N LEU A 209 -5.21 -21.01 7.36
CA LEU A 209 -4.55 -20.91 6.06
C LEU A 209 -4.11 -22.31 5.61
N ASP A 210 -4.69 -22.78 4.52
CA ASP A 210 -4.33 -24.04 3.89
C ASP A 210 -2.98 -23.90 3.19
N LYS A 211 -1.96 -24.48 3.81
CA LYS A 211 -0.58 -24.45 3.31
C LYS A 211 -0.38 -25.23 2.00
N ARG A 212 -1.30 -26.11 1.61
CA ARG A 212 -1.19 -26.94 0.40
C ARG A 212 -1.80 -26.26 -0.82
N ASN A 213 -2.91 -25.56 -0.63
CA ASN A 213 -3.63 -24.86 -1.69
C ASN A 213 -3.25 -23.37 -1.74
N ARG A 214 -1.94 -23.12 -1.79
CA ARG A 214 -1.37 -21.78 -1.96
C ARG A 214 -0.56 -21.73 -3.25
N ARG A 215 -0.75 -20.68 -4.03
CA ARG A 215 0.05 -20.44 -5.24
C ARG A 215 0.43 -18.98 -5.39
N GLN A 216 1.64 -18.78 -5.90
CA GLN A 216 2.13 -17.48 -6.32
C GLN A 216 2.46 -17.57 -7.81
N TYR A 217 1.91 -16.64 -8.57
CA TYR A 217 2.25 -16.45 -9.97
C TYR A 217 3.09 -15.18 -10.09
N ALA A 218 4.23 -15.27 -10.78
CA ALA A 218 5.06 -14.12 -11.16
C ALA A 218 4.43 -13.38 -12.35
N THR A 219 3.19 -12.95 -12.16
CA THR A 219 2.43 -12.11 -13.09
C THR A 219 1.53 -11.18 -12.29
N GLY A 220 1.22 -9.99 -12.79
CA GLY A 220 0.38 -9.00 -12.14
C GLY A 220 -0.10 -7.90 -13.09
N ALA A 221 -0.61 -6.80 -12.52
CA ALA A 221 -1.11 -5.67 -13.33
C ALA A 221 -0.05 -5.06 -14.27
N ASN A 222 1.23 -5.13 -13.91
CA ASN A 222 2.33 -4.65 -14.76
C ASN A 222 2.37 -5.38 -16.10
N ASP A 223 2.14 -6.70 -16.14
CA ASP A 223 2.14 -7.45 -17.40
C ASP A 223 0.99 -7.04 -18.32
N LEU A 224 -0.15 -6.63 -17.75
CA LEU A 224 -1.25 -6.05 -18.51
C LEU A 224 -0.82 -4.73 -19.15
N TYR A 225 -0.17 -3.85 -18.37
CA TYR A 225 0.32 -2.57 -18.89
C TYR A 225 1.39 -2.76 -19.97
N GLU A 226 2.31 -3.70 -19.79
CA GLU A 226 3.33 -4.05 -20.79
C GLU A 226 2.70 -4.68 -22.04
N ALA A 227 1.68 -5.53 -21.90
CA ALA A 227 0.95 -6.09 -23.02
C ALA A 227 0.26 -4.99 -23.84
N ILE A 228 -0.41 -4.03 -23.19
CA ILE A 228 -0.99 -2.85 -23.85
C ILE A 228 0.10 -2.06 -24.57
N MET A 229 1.20 -1.75 -23.88
CA MET A 229 2.33 -0.99 -24.43
C MET A 229 2.90 -1.64 -25.69
N SER A 230 3.03 -2.97 -25.70
CA SER A 230 3.59 -3.73 -26.82
C SER A 230 2.77 -3.65 -28.12
N GLN A 231 1.50 -3.27 -28.01
CA GLN A 231 0.57 -3.12 -29.15
C GLN A 231 0.43 -1.68 -29.62
N MET A 232 1.09 -0.73 -28.95
CA MET A 232 1.02 0.70 -29.28
C MET A 232 2.29 1.13 -30.01
N ASP A 233 2.13 1.98 -31.02
CA ASP A 233 3.25 2.52 -31.78
C ASP A 233 3.95 3.68 -31.06
N GLY A 234 5.27 3.77 -31.23
CA GLY A 234 6.08 4.90 -30.76
C GLY A 234 6.60 4.77 -29.33
N ASN A 235 7.11 5.88 -28.78
CA ASN A 235 7.70 5.90 -27.44
C ASN A 235 6.61 6.10 -26.39
N VAL A 236 6.05 4.99 -25.94
CA VAL A 236 4.94 4.93 -24.98
C VAL A 236 5.48 4.73 -23.56
N SER A 237 4.91 5.43 -22.60
CA SER A 237 5.33 5.36 -21.19
C SER A 237 4.42 4.41 -20.42
N LEU A 238 5.01 3.39 -19.79
CA LEU A 238 4.29 2.45 -18.93
C LEU A 238 3.53 3.17 -17.80
N TYR A 239 4.11 4.22 -17.23
CA TYR A 239 3.45 5.06 -16.22
C TYR A 239 2.20 5.75 -16.76
N GLN A 240 2.25 6.27 -18.00
CA GLN A 240 1.09 6.89 -18.63
C GLN A 240 0.01 5.85 -18.95
N ILE A 241 0.38 4.62 -19.34
CA ILE A 241 -0.56 3.51 -19.49
C ILE A 241 -1.22 3.17 -18.16
N GLU A 242 -0.44 2.96 -17.10
CA GLU A 242 -0.99 2.66 -15.76
C GLU A 242 -2.01 3.74 -15.36
N LYS A 243 -1.64 5.01 -15.48
CA LYS A 243 -2.52 6.14 -15.17
C LYS A 243 -3.78 6.15 -16.04
N MET A 244 -3.63 5.91 -17.34
CA MET A 244 -4.75 5.84 -18.28
C MET A 244 -5.70 4.70 -17.91
N VAL A 245 -5.20 3.49 -17.68
CA VAL A 245 -6.00 2.32 -17.32
C VAL A 245 -6.71 2.57 -15.99
N ARG A 246 -6.01 3.03 -14.95
CA ARG A 246 -6.61 3.33 -13.64
C ARG A 246 -7.74 4.34 -13.72
N ASN A 247 -7.57 5.41 -14.50
CA ASN A 247 -8.60 6.44 -14.66
C ASN A 247 -9.78 5.97 -15.52
N GLY A 248 -9.50 5.18 -16.56
CA GLY A 248 -10.49 4.72 -17.53
C GLY A 248 -11.29 3.49 -17.11
N ILE A 249 -10.80 2.71 -16.13
CA ILE A 249 -11.35 1.39 -15.82
C ILE A 249 -12.82 1.42 -15.39
N LYS A 250 -13.24 2.47 -14.67
CA LYS A 250 -14.61 2.61 -14.17
C LYS A 250 -15.61 2.88 -15.29
N GLU A 251 -15.23 3.72 -16.24
CA GLU A 251 -16.08 4.11 -17.39
C GLU A 251 -15.86 3.20 -18.61
N ARG A 252 -14.85 2.33 -18.56
CA ARG A 252 -14.42 1.48 -19.67
C ARG A 252 -14.10 2.30 -20.94
N LYS A 253 -13.42 3.43 -20.74
CA LYS A 253 -12.97 4.33 -21.82
C LYS A 253 -11.52 4.72 -21.61
N PHE A 254 -10.70 4.55 -22.64
CA PHE A 254 -9.26 4.71 -22.54
C PHE A 254 -8.74 5.57 -23.67
N SER A 255 -8.10 6.68 -23.33
CA SER A 255 -7.44 7.54 -24.32
C SER A 255 -6.01 7.82 -23.91
N TYR A 256 -5.09 7.53 -24.82
CA TYR A 256 -3.67 7.75 -24.61
C TYR A 256 -3.21 9.05 -25.26
N ARG A 257 -2.36 9.81 -24.57
CA ARG A 257 -1.84 11.08 -25.05
C ARG A 257 -0.36 10.95 -25.41
N TYR A 258 -0.07 10.84 -26.70
CA TYR A 258 1.29 10.83 -27.24
C TYR A 258 1.96 12.21 -27.15
N SER A 259 1.20 13.28 -27.33
CA SER A 259 1.71 14.65 -27.23
C SER A 259 0.58 15.64 -26.87
N LYS A 260 0.91 16.93 -26.74
CA LYS A 260 -0.12 17.97 -26.51
C LYS A 260 -1.23 17.94 -27.57
N ASN A 261 -0.87 17.64 -28.81
CA ASN A 261 -1.76 17.71 -29.97
C ASN A 261 -2.16 16.33 -30.51
N HIS A 262 -1.63 15.25 -29.94
CA HIS A 262 -1.93 13.88 -30.38
C HIS A 262 -2.47 13.07 -29.21
N MET A 263 -3.74 12.72 -29.31
CA MET A 263 -4.47 11.87 -28.39
C MET A 263 -5.25 10.84 -29.21
N GLU A 264 -5.18 9.59 -28.78
CA GLU A 264 -5.79 8.46 -29.48
C GLU A 264 -6.74 7.73 -28.54
N ASP A 265 -7.89 7.32 -29.05
CA ASP A 265 -8.78 6.39 -28.35
C ASP A 265 -8.23 4.98 -28.53
N VAL A 266 -7.84 4.35 -27.43
CA VAL A 266 -7.24 3.01 -27.40
C VAL A 266 -8.15 2.01 -26.68
N THR A 267 -9.45 2.33 -26.58
CA THR A 267 -10.40 1.55 -25.77
C THR A 267 -10.45 0.10 -26.19
N ASP A 268 -10.65 -0.19 -27.48
CA ASP A 268 -10.75 -1.57 -27.99
C ASP A 268 -9.48 -2.39 -27.73
N LEU A 269 -8.32 -1.74 -27.85
CA LEU A 269 -7.04 -2.38 -27.56
C LEU A 269 -6.93 -2.75 -26.07
N VAL A 270 -7.21 -1.79 -25.18
CA VAL A 270 -7.12 -1.99 -23.74
C VAL A 270 -8.12 -3.04 -23.27
N GLU A 271 -9.36 -2.99 -23.77
CA GLU A 271 -10.42 -3.98 -23.49
C GLU A 271 -10.01 -5.41 -23.88
N LYS A 272 -9.39 -5.54 -25.07
CA LYS A 272 -8.87 -6.82 -25.55
C LYS A 272 -7.77 -7.36 -24.63
N GLU A 273 -6.81 -6.53 -24.23
CA GLU A 273 -5.71 -6.97 -23.36
C GLU A 273 -6.18 -7.25 -21.92
N ILE A 274 -7.13 -6.48 -21.38
CA ILE A 274 -7.81 -6.83 -20.12
C ILE A 274 -8.46 -8.21 -20.23
N THR A 275 -9.19 -8.46 -21.31
CA THR A 275 -9.86 -9.76 -21.53
C THR A 275 -8.85 -10.90 -21.61
N ASN A 276 -7.75 -10.72 -22.34
CA ASN A 276 -6.68 -11.72 -22.45
C ASN A 276 -6.02 -11.99 -21.10
N PHE A 277 -5.69 -10.95 -20.34
CA PHE A 277 -5.13 -11.05 -19.00
C PHE A 277 -6.07 -11.78 -18.05
N THR A 278 -7.35 -11.39 -18.00
CA THR A 278 -8.37 -12.04 -17.16
C THR A 278 -8.54 -13.52 -17.51
N ARG A 279 -8.57 -13.89 -18.81
CA ARG A 279 -8.66 -15.30 -19.21
C ARG A 279 -7.48 -16.13 -18.72
N ARG A 280 -6.25 -15.60 -18.84
CA ARG A 280 -5.05 -16.27 -18.30
C ARG A 280 -5.15 -16.44 -16.79
N LEU A 281 -5.55 -15.39 -16.07
CA LEU A 281 -5.72 -15.42 -14.62
C LEU A 281 -6.78 -16.45 -14.19
N VAL A 282 -7.95 -16.46 -14.81
CA VAL A 282 -9.02 -17.43 -14.51
C VAL A 282 -8.56 -18.86 -14.77
N SER A 283 -7.79 -19.09 -15.84
CA SER A 283 -7.21 -20.41 -16.11
C SER A 283 -6.23 -20.85 -15.02
N ASN A 284 -5.39 -19.93 -14.54
CA ASN A 284 -4.46 -20.18 -13.43
C ASN A 284 -5.22 -20.52 -12.13
N LEU A 285 -6.27 -19.75 -11.82
CA LEU A 285 -7.12 -19.97 -10.65
C LEU A 285 -7.80 -21.35 -10.69
N LYS A 286 -8.41 -21.73 -11.83
CA LYS A 286 -9.03 -23.05 -12.02
C LYS A 286 -8.06 -24.23 -11.93
N SER A 287 -6.76 -23.98 -12.12
CA SER A 287 -5.72 -25.01 -11.95
C SER A 287 -5.22 -25.14 -10.51
N THR A 288 -5.63 -24.21 -9.64
CA THR A 288 -5.18 -24.10 -8.24
C THR A 288 -6.17 -24.73 -7.27
N PHE A 289 -7.45 -24.50 -7.50
CA PHE A 289 -8.58 -25.08 -6.75
C PHE A 289 -9.12 -26.32 -7.45
#